data_AF-A0A0L6UGB7-F1
#
_entry.id   AF-A0A0L6UGB7-F1
#
_cell.length_a   1.000
_cell.length_b   1.000
_cell.length_c   1.000
_cell.angle_alpha   90.00
_cell.angle_beta   90.00
_cell.angle_gamma   90.00
#
_symmetry.space_group_name_H-M   'P 1'
#
loop_
_entity.id
_entity.type
_entity.pdbx_description
1 polymer ?
#
loop_
_entity_poly.entity_id
_entity_poly.type
_entity_poly.pdbx_seq_one_letter_code
_entity_poly.pdbx_strand_id
1 'polypeptide(L)'
;MSHTVHLKPLTPLRPPDPAWPSVVFPMDDDAMTEESAHVPPAQPSTGLHILLKSVIGDCRKCDASGAIEIPAGLINVLLEMFLSMEKKMCHLEETIDRLKASVDAKTSTTTNPILSCLTELENKLAGSPVVIKMIDC
;
A
#
# COMPACT_ATOMS: atom_id res chain seq x y z
N MET A 1 -10.84 22.03 67.27
CA MET A 1 -10.15 22.74 66.17
C MET A 1 -8.98 21.88 65.75
N SER A 2 -9.10 21.23 64.59
CA SER A 2 -8.09 20.31 64.06
C SER A 2 -8.00 20.57 62.56
N HIS A 3 -6.82 20.98 62.11
CA HIS A 3 -6.51 21.20 60.71
C HIS A 3 -6.07 19.89 60.07
N THR A 4 -6.57 19.56 58.88
CA THR A 4 -6.00 18.52 58.04
C THR A 4 -5.99 19.00 56.60
N VAL A 5 -4.79 18.95 56.04
CA VAL A 5 -4.36 19.62 54.82
C VAL A 5 -4.79 18.79 53.62
N HIS A 6 -5.50 19.44 52.70
CA HIS A 6 -5.96 18.84 51.46
C HIS A 6 -4.77 18.65 50.51
N LEU A 7 -4.25 17.42 50.38
CA LEU A 7 -3.22 17.10 49.40
C LEU A 7 -3.83 17.09 47.99
N LYS A 8 -3.35 18.04 47.17
CA LYS A 8 -3.71 18.24 45.77
C LYS A 8 -3.07 17.13 44.90
N PRO A 9 -3.81 16.45 44.01
CA PRO A 9 -3.21 15.48 43.09
C PRO A 9 -2.21 16.16 42.14
N LEU A 10 -1.03 15.55 41.99
CA LEU A 10 0.04 15.97 41.09
C LEU A 10 -0.43 15.89 39.63
N THR A 11 -0.37 17.02 38.94
CA THR A 11 -0.64 17.16 37.51
C THR A 11 0.36 16.33 36.69
N PRO A 12 -0.07 15.54 35.69
CA PRO A 12 0.84 14.91 34.75
C PRO A 12 1.67 15.95 33.97
N LEU A 13 2.98 15.70 33.88
CA LEU A 13 3.97 16.51 33.14
C LEU A 13 3.55 16.66 31.67
N ARG A 14 3.31 17.91 31.26
CA ARG A 14 3.14 18.31 29.85
C ARG A 14 4.44 18.02 29.08
N PRO A 15 4.40 17.42 27.88
CA PRO A 15 5.59 17.30 27.04
C PRO A 15 6.16 18.69 26.70
N PRO A 16 7.49 18.82 26.55
CA PRO A 16 8.12 20.09 26.22
C PRO A 16 7.59 20.62 24.89
N ASP A 17 7.21 21.89 24.88
CA ASP A 17 6.79 22.62 23.69
C ASP A 17 7.90 22.54 22.63
N PRO A 18 7.62 22.12 21.39
CA PRO A 18 8.57 22.31 20.32
C PRO A 18 8.63 23.81 20.01
N ALA A 19 9.72 24.46 20.42
CA ALA A 19 10.04 25.81 20.02
C ALA A 19 10.31 25.82 18.50
N TRP A 20 9.31 26.20 17.71
CA TRP A 20 9.51 26.51 16.30
C TRP A 20 9.87 28.00 16.17
N PRO A 21 10.93 28.35 15.43
CA PRO A 21 11.30 29.74 15.21
C PRO A 21 10.19 30.48 14.45
N SER A 22 9.86 31.68 14.90
CA SER A 22 9.01 32.63 14.17
C SER A 22 9.55 32.82 12.75
N VAL A 23 8.84 32.25 11.80
CA VAL A 23 9.01 32.55 10.38
C VAL A 23 7.68 33.10 9.90
N VAL A 24 7.59 34.43 9.90
CA VAL A 24 6.57 35.18 9.18
C VAL A 24 6.89 35.04 7.70
N PHE A 25 6.02 34.41 6.92
CA PHE A 25 5.92 34.63 5.49
C PHE A 25 4.43 34.67 5.06
N PRO A 26 4.11 35.49 4.05
CA PRO A 26 2.81 36.10 3.88
C PRO A 26 1.77 35.14 3.28
N MET A 27 0.50 35.45 3.56
CA MET A 27 -0.69 34.85 2.93
C MET A 27 -0.55 34.83 1.41
N ASP A 28 -0.79 33.67 0.82
CA ASP A 28 -1.51 33.56 -0.45
C ASP A 28 -2.37 32.29 -0.43
N ASP A 29 -3.63 32.50 -0.80
CA ASP A 29 -4.70 31.52 -0.98
C ASP A 29 -4.29 30.43 -1.96
N ASP A 30 -4.44 29.16 -1.55
CA ASP A 30 -5.10 28.15 -2.38
C ASP A 30 -5.40 26.91 -1.53
N ALA A 31 -6.67 26.79 -1.15
CA ALA A 31 -7.23 25.65 -0.44
C ALA A 31 -7.33 24.45 -1.40
N MET A 32 -6.37 23.54 -1.33
CA MET A 32 -6.51 22.16 -1.84
C MET A 32 -6.42 21.20 -0.66
N THR A 33 -7.57 21.04 0.01
CA THR A 33 -7.79 20.04 1.07
C THR A 33 -7.91 18.66 0.42
N GLU A 34 -6.79 18.01 0.13
CA GLU A 34 -6.74 16.56 -0.09
C GLU A 34 -6.02 15.95 1.12
N GLU A 35 -6.76 15.91 2.23
CA GLU A 35 -6.47 15.05 3.36
C GLU A 35 -6.62 13.61 2.88
N SER A 36 -5.59 13.11 2.18
CA SER A 36 -5.38 11.68 1.99
C SER A 36 -5.10 11.10 3.37
N ALA A 37 -6.18 10.80 4.09
CA ALA A 37 -6.16 9.97 5.27
C ALA A 37 -5.50 8.65 4.86
N HIS A 38 -4.19 8.56 5.09
CA HIS A 38 -3.48 7.30 5.09
C HIS A 38 -4.14 6.46 6.17
N VAL A 39 -5.16 5.69 5.77
CA VAL A 39 -5.69 4.60 6.58
C VAL A 39 -4.48 3.72 6.86
N PRO A 40 -4.07 3.55 8.13
CA PRO A 40 -2.98 2.66 8.46
C PRO A 40 -3.32 1.29 7.85
N PRO A 41 -2.37 0.61 7.20
CA PRO A 41 -2.62 -0.74 6.71
C PRO A 41 -3.20 -1.54 7.87
N ALA A 42 -4.39 -2.14 7.65
CA ALA A 42 -5.08 -2.91 8.66
C ALA A 42 -4.08 -3.89 9.26
N GLN A 43 -3.68 -3.65 10.51
CA GLN A 43 -2.70 -4.49 11.16
C GLN A 43 -3.26 -5.91 11.20
N PRO A 44 -2.46 -6.93 10.84
CA PRO A 44 -2.96 -8.28 10.72
C PRO A 44 -3.53 -8.72 12.07
N SER A 45 -4.82 -9.07 12.03
CA SER A 45 -5.63 -9.75 13.04
C SER A 45 -4.99 -9.81 14.43
N THR A 46 -5.11 -8.72 15.19
CA THR A 46 -4.88 -8.72 16.65
C THR A 46 -5.64 -9.86 17.31
N GLY A 47 -6.83 -10.21 16.79
CA GLY A 47 -7.64 -11.33 17.25
C GLY A 47 -6.98 -12.72 17.09
N LEU A 48 -6.43 -13.05 15.91
CA LEU A 48 -5.79 -14.35 15.70
C LEU A 48 -4.53 -14.50 16.54
N HIS A 49 -3.71 -13.45 16.63
CA HIS A 49 -2.53 -13.45 17.48
C HIS A 49 -2.88 -13.62 18.96
N ILE A 50 -3.93 -12.94 19.45
CA ILE A 50 -4.45 -13.13 20.81
C ILE A 50 -4.97 -14.56 21.01
N LEU A 51 -5.71 -15.11 20.04
CA LEU A 51 -6.25 -16.47 20.12
C LEU A 51 -5.16 -17.53 20.14
N LEU A 52 -4.16 -17.41 19.26
CA LEU A 52 -2.97 -18.28 19.24
C LEU A 52 -2.18 -18.17 20.55
N LYS A 53 -1.94 -16.95 21.02
CA LYS A 53 -1.26 -16.70 22.30
C LYS A 53 -2.04 -17.29 23.48
N SER A 54 -3.38 -17.27 23.43
CA SER A 54 -4.21 -17.89 24.46
C SER A 54 -4.15 -19.42 24.42
N VAL A 55 -4.12 -20.03 23.23
CA VAL A 55 -4.03 -21.49 23.09
C VAL A 55 -2.64 -21.99 23.49
N ILE A 56 -1.58 -21.27 23.11
CA ILE A 56 -0.18 -21.64 23.41
C ILE A 56 0.18 -21.29 24.87
N GLY A 57 -0.34 -20.19 25.41
CA GLY A 57 -0.05 -19.73 26.76
C GLY A 57 -0.81 -20.48 27.87
N ASP A 58 -1.81 -21.27 27.51
CA ASP A 58 -2.56 -22.11 28.45
C ASP A 58 -1.85 -23.47 28.60
N CYS A 59 -0.68 -23.47 29.24
CA CYS A 59 0.16 -24.66 29.49
C CYS A 59 -0.55 -25.79 30.28
N ARG A 60 -1.78 -25.56 30.76
CA ARG A 60 -2.63 -26.57 31.41
C ARG A 60 -3.28 -27.55 30.44
N LYS A 61 -3.24 -27.26 29.13
CA LYS A 61 -3.77 -28.12 28.06
C LYS A 61 -2.70 -28.98 27.39
N CYS A 62 -1.50 -29.01 27.95
CA CYS A 62 -0.50 -29.97 27.53
C CYS A 62 -0.85 -31.33 28.10
N ASP A 63 -0.89 -32.35 27.23
CA ASP A 63 -1.07 -33.73 27.69
C ASP A 63 0.17 -34.22 28.45
N ALA A 64 0.12 -35.45 28.97
CA ALA A 64 1.24 -36.06 29.70
C ALA A 64 2.51 -36.22 28.84
N SER A 65 2.42 -36.10 27.51
CA SER A 65 3.55 -36.11 26.58
C SER A 65 4.12 -34.70 26.29
N GLY A 66 3.44 -33.65 26.77
CA GLY A 66 3.79 -32.26 26.50
C GLY A 66 3.20 -31.74 25.19
N ALA A 67 2.30 -32.47 24.53
CA ALA A 67 1.64 -32.02 23.31
C ALA A 67 0.50 -31.04 23.65
N ILE A 68 0.39 -29.97 22.88
CA ILE A 68 -0.66 -28.94 23.03
C ILE A 68 -1.87 -29.36 22.21
N GLU A 69 -3.03 -29.48 22.84
CA GLU A 69 -4.29 -29.71 22.15
C GLU A 69 -4.76 -28.41 21.47
N ILE A 70 -4.82 -28.41 20.12
CA ILE A 70 -5.30 -27.27 19.34
C ILE A 70 -6.82 -27.42 19.15
N PRO A 71 -7.63 -26.42 19.55
CA PRO A 71 -9.07 -26.48 19.36
C PRO A 71 -9.45 -26.60 17.87
N ALA A 72 -10.33 -27.54 17.53
CA ALA A 72 -10.81 -27.72 16.15
C ALA A 72 -11.40 -26.43 15.55
N GLY A 73 -12.06 -25.61 16.39
CA GLY A 73 -12.58 -24.30 15.96
C GLY A 73 -11.50 -23.32 15.49
N LEU A 74 -10.30 -23.34 16.09
CA LEU A 74 -9.17 -22.51 15.65
C LEU A 74 -8.66 -22.98 14.28
N ILE A 75 -8.59 -24.29 14.06
CA ILE A 75 -8.22 -24.85 12.76
C ILE A 75 -9.21 -24.41 11.68
N ASN A 76 -10.52 -24.47 11.95
CA ASN A 76 -11.54 -24.01 11.00
C ASN A 76 -11.38 -22.52 10.64
N VAL A 77 -11.16 -21.65 11.64
CA VAL A 77 -10.92 -20.22 11.40
C VAL A 77 -9.69 -19.99 10.53
N LEU A 78 -8.60 -20.73 10.78
CA LEU A 78 -7.39 -20.64 9.96
C LEU A 78 -7.66 -21.08 8.52
N LEU A 79 -8.37 -22.19 8.31
CA LEU A 79 -8.72 -22.67 6.97
C LEU A 79 -9.60 -21.67 6.22
N GLU A 80 -10.61 -21.09 6.87
CA GLU A 80 -11.46 -20.06 6.27
C GLU A 80 -10.65 -18.81 5.89
N MET A 81 -9.71 -18.39 6.76
CA MET A 81 -8.81 -17.28 6.46
C MET A 81 -7.92 -17.58 5.24
N PHE A 82 -7.36 -18.77 5.15
CA PHE A 82 -6.51 -19.18 4.01
C PHE A 82 -7.32 -19.24 2.71
N LEU A 83 -8.49 -19.85 2.71
CA LEU A 83 -9.38 -19.90 1.54
C LEU A 83 -9.79 -18.48 1.10
N SER A 84 -10.08 -17.60 2.06
CA SER A 84 -10.41 -16.19 1.78
C SER A 84 -9.23 -15.42 1.20
N MET A 85 -8.01 -15.74 1.61
CA MET A 85 -6.79 -15.13 1.10
C MET A 85 -6.45 -15.63 -0.30
N GLU A 86 -6.54 -16.94 -0.52
CA GLU A 86 -6.37 -17.58 -1.83
C GLU A 86 -7.32 -16.98 -2.86
N LYS A 87 -8.62 -16.88 -2.52
CA LYS A 87 -9.61 -16.25 -3.40
C LYS A 87 -9.25 -14.80 -3.76
N LYS A 88 -8.75 -14.02 -2.81
CA LYS A 88 -8.32 -12.64 -3.07
C LYS A 88 -7.08 -12.60 -3.96
N MET A 89 -6.14 -13.52 -3.76
CA MET A 89 -4.93 -13.63 -4.57
C MET A 89 -5.27 -13.98 -6.02
N CYS A 90 -6.12 -14.99 -6.25
CA CYS A 90 -6.58 -15.34 -7.59
C CYS A 90 -7.30 -14.16 -8.27
N HIS A 91 -8.16 -13.44 -7.56
CA HIS A 91 -8.84 -12.26 -8.13
C HIS A 91 -7.84 -11.13 -8.50
N LEU A 92 -6.79 -10.95 -7.69
CA LEU A 92 -5.74 -9.99 -7.98
C LEU A 92 -4.96 -10.38 -9.24
N GLU A 93 -4.60 -11.66 -9.37
CA GLU A 93 -3.96 -12.22 -10.57
C GLU A 93 -4.80 -11.98 -11.82
N GLU A 94 -6.09 -12.31 -11.80
CA GLU A 94 -7.02 -12.04 -12.90
C GLU A 94 -7.08 -10.55 -13.28
N THR A 95 -7.03 -9.68 -12.27
CA THR A 95 -7.05 -8.22 -12.49
C THR A 95 -5.76 -7.73 -13.13
N ILE A 96 -4.61 -8.28 -12.71
CA ILE A 96 -3.30 -7.99 -13.32
C ILE A 96 -3.28 -8.47 -14.77
N ASP A 97 -3.75 -9.68 -15.03
CA ASP A 97 -3.78 -10.24 -16.39
C ASP A 97 -4.67 -9.42 -17.32
N ARG A 98 -5.86 -9.01 -16.84
CA ARG A 98 -6.75 -8.12 -17.61
C ARG A 98 -6.11 -6.75 -17.85
N LEU A 99 -5.42 -6.20 -16.86
CA LEU A 99 -4.72 -4.92 -17.01
C LEU A 99 -3.60 -5.04 -18.05
N LYS A 100 -2.81 -6.11 -18.00
CA LYS A 100 -1.75 -6.40 -18.96
C LYS A 100 -2.30 -6.50 -20.38
N ALA A 101 -3.37 -7.28 -20.58
CA ALA A 101 -4.02 -7.40 -21.89
C ALA A 101 -4.53 -6.04 -22.41
N SER A 102 -5.08 -5.20 -21.54
CA SER A 102 -5.54 -3.85 -21.90
C SER A 102 -4.38 -2.94 -22.32
N VAL A 103 -3.26 -2.98 -21.58
CA VAL A 103 -2.05 -2.23 -21.92
C VAL A 103 -1.49 -2.72 -23.25
N ASP A 104 -1.37 -4.02 -23.47
CA ASP A 104 -0.86 -4.61 -24.70
C ASP A 104 -1.74 -4.23 -25.92
N ALA A 105 -3.07 -4.23 -25.74
CA ALA A 105 -3.98 -3.79 -26.79
C ALA A 105 -3.80 -2.30 -27.11
N LYS A 106 -3.64 -1.46 -26.09
CA LYS A 106 -3.44 -0.01 -26.26
C LYS A 106 -2.08 0.33 -26.88
N THR A 107 -1.01 -0.34 -26.45
CA THR A 107 0.32 -0.15 -27.03
C THR A 107 0.30 -0.57 -28.48
N SER A 108 -0.24 -1.75 -28.82
CA SER A 108 -0.40 -2.22 -30.19
C SER A 108 -1.18 -1.22 -31.06
N THR A 109 -2.31 -0.71 -30.58
CA THR A 109 -3.13 0.28 -31.31
C THR A 109 -2.34 1.57 -31.59
N THR A 110 -1.47 1.97 -30.68
CA THR A 110 -0.68 3.22 -30.80
C THR A 110 0.58 3.02 -31.64
N THR A 111 1.29 1.89 -31.47
CA THR A 111 2.60 1.65 -32.10
C THR A 111 2.47 1.20 -33.56
N ASN A 112 1.45 0.42 -33.90
CA ASN A 112 1.25 -0.07 -35.27
C ASN A 112 1.15 1.06 -36.32
N PRO A 113 0.35 2.13 -36.13
CA PRO A 113 0.31 3.21 -37.12
C PRO A 113 1.63 3.98 -37.19
N ILE A 114 2.34 4.16 -36.07
CA ILE A 114 3.65 4.83 -36.05
C ILE A 114 4.68 4.01 -36.84
N LEU A 115 4.73 2.69 -36.60
CA LEU A 115 5.59 1.76 -37.34
C LEU A 115 5.30 1.83 -38.85
N SER A 116 4.02 1.83 -39.24
CA SER A 116 3.62 1.97 -40.64
C SER A 116 4.13 3.28 -41.26
N CYS A 117 3.99 4.41 -40.56
CA CYS A 117 4.50 5.70 -41.04
C CYS A 117 6.03 5.69 -41.20
N LEU A 118 6.76 5.11 -40.24
CA LEU A 118 8.22 5.00 -40.30
C LEU A 118 8.68 4.14 -41.49
N THR A 119 8.02 3.00 -41.73
CA THR A 119 8.31 2.14 -42.88
C THR A 119 8.00 2.84 -44.21
N GLU A 120 6.93 3.64 -44.29
CA GLU A 120 6.64 4.44 -45.49
C GLU A 120 7.72 5.49 -45.76
N LEU A 121 8.18 6.19 -44.72
CA LEU A 121 9.26 7.17 -44.82
C LEU A 121 10.58 6.53 -45.27
N GLU A 122 10.94 5.36 -44.70
CA GLU A 122 12.13 4.61 -45.09
C GLU A 122 12.09 4.23 -46.57
N ASN A 123 10.97 3.71 -47.06
CA ASN A 123 10.80 3.35 -48.47
C ASN A 123 10.89 4.57 -49.41
N LYS A 124 10.35 5.72 -48.99
CA LYS A 124 10.46 6.99 -49.75
C LYS A 124 11.90 7.51 -49.81
N LEU A 125 12.67 7.35 -48.73
CA LEU A 125 14.09 7.73 -48.69
C LEU A 125 14.96 6.77 -49.52
N ALA A 126 14.73 5.46 -49.42
CA ALA A 126 15.51 4.45 -50.14
C ALA A 126 15.33 4.52 -51.66
N GLY A 127 14.17 5.01 -52.13
CA GLY A 127 13.86 5.16 -53.56
C GLY A 127 14.27 6.50 -54.18
N SER A 128 14.73 7.48 -53.41
CA SER A 128 15.06 8.82 -53.91
C SER A 128 16.55 9.12 -53.70
N PRO A 129 17.35 9.37 -54.76
CA PRO A 129 18.68 9.90 -54.57
C PRO A 129 18.52 11.30 -53.96
N VAL A 130 18.85 11.43 -52.67
CA VAL A 130 18.84 12.72 -51.98
C VAL A 130 19.94 13.57 -52.60
N VAL A 131 19.58 14.34 -53.63
CA VAL A 131 20.42 15.43 -54.14
C VAL A 131 20.36 16.53 -53.09
N ILE A 132 21.26 16.46 -52.11
CA ILE A 132 21.56 17.58 -51.23
C ILE A 132 22.08 18.69 -52.15
N LYS A 133 21.20 19.60 -52.55
CA LYS A 133 21.63 20.85 -53.16
C LYS A 133 22.31 21.66 -52.06
N MET A 134 23.63 21.49 -51.99
CA MET A 134 24.53 22.36 -51.25
C MET A 134 24.30 23.77 -51.81
N ILE A 135 23.67 24.63 -51.01
CA ILE A 135 23.53 26.05 -51.33
C ILE A 135 24.92 26.63 -51.11
N ASP A 136 25.67 26.84 -52.20
CA ASP A 136 26.88 27.65 -52.18
C ASP A 136 26.48 29.09 -51.85
N CYS A 137 26.99 29.58 -50.72
CA CYS A 137 27.03 31.00 -50.36
C CYS A 137 28.36 31.60 -50.85
#